data_AF-X1QW43-F1
#
_entry.id   AF-X1QW43-F1
#
_cell.length_a   1.000
_cell.length_b   1.000
_cell.length_c   1.000
_cell.angle_alpha   90.00
_cell.angle_beta   90.00
_cell.angle_gamma   90.00
#
_symmetry.space_group_name_H-M   'P 1'
#
loop_
_entity.id
_entity.type
_entity.pdbx_description
1 polymer ?
#
loop_
_entity_poly.entity_id
_entity_poly.type
_entity_poly.pdbx_seq_one_letter_code
_entity_poly.pdbx_strand_id
1 'polypeptide(L)'
;MGRIIVNEFDENGFSEENLRRIAALKIKFRLSVKIHLIAYIFGIVLLISINVLFSPLILWFIYPIFGWLIGLMMHLTAYIVYAKGVYPIAKRAVIFNIVAYIFVNLLLFVINSYTDALLIGIKPRYLWFLYPVFFWGVALIIHYIVYLGFYNKKLYEEGERQSRMDRAIEKEMHKMRKKSA
;
A
#
# COMPACT_ATOMS: atom_id res chain seq x y z
N MET A 1 9.06 -33.89 -38.04
CA MET A 1 9.67 -32.54 -37.99
C MET A 1 8.98 -31.76 -36.88
N GLY A 2 9.61 -31.69 -35.69
CA GLY A 2 9.10 -30.96 -34.54
C GLY A 2 9.36 -29.47 -34.70
N ARG A 3 8.31 -28.65 -34.54
CA ARG A 3 8.42 -27.19 -34.55
C ARG A 3 9.19 -26.77 -33.29
N ILE A 4 10.41 -26.27 -33.46
CA ILE A 4 11.13 -25.57 -32.40
C ILE A 4 10.34 -24.28 -32.14
N ILE A 5 9.58 -24.24 -31.05
CA ILE A 5 9.04 -22.98 -30.54
C ILE A 5 10.22 -22.26 -29.92
N VAL A 6 10.91 -21.46 -30.72
CA VAL A 6 11.86 -20.48 -30.22
C VAL A 6 11.02 -19.52 -29.37
N ASN A 7 11.25 -19.53 -28.06
CA ASN A 7 10.67 -18.52 -27.17
C ASN A 7 11.17 -17.16 -27.65
N GLU A 8 10.26 -16.45 -28.31
CA GLU A 8 10.44 -15.14 -28.91
C GLU A 8 10.57 -14.12 -27.77
N PHE A 9 11.79 -13.89 -27.31
CA PHE A 9 12.11 -12.66 -26.60
C PHE A 9 11.96 -11.53 -27.62
N ASP A 10 11.11 -10.54 -27.31
CA ASP A 10 10.99 -9.35 -28.13
C ASP A 10 12.32 -8.55 -28.14
N GLU A 11 12.47 -7.59 -29.05
CA GLU A 11 13.64 -6.70 -29.11
C GLU A 11 13.90 -5.93 -27.80
N ASN A 12 12.95 -5.91 -26.86
CA ASN A 12 13.04 -5.27 -25.56
C ASN A 12 13.41 -6.24 -24.42
N GLY A 13 13.71 -7.51 -24.73
CA GLY A 13 14.13 -8.53 -23.77
C GLY A 13 13.00 -9.13 -22.91
N PHE A 14 11.74 -8.90 -23.26
CA PHE A 14 10.58 -9.53 -22.60
C PHE A 14 9.95 -10.59 -23.50
N SER A 15 9.63 -11.75 -22.93
CA SER A 15 8.77 -12.71 -23.63
C SER A 15 7.32 -12.19 -23.71
N GLU A 16 6.61 -12.54 -24.78
CA GLU A 16 5.16 -12.31 -24.94
C GLU A 16 4.35 -12.69 -23.69
N GLU A 17 4.71 -13.81 -23.05
CA GLU A 17 4.10 -14.25 -21.80
C GLU A 17 4.26 -13.23 -20.66
N ASN A 18 5.44 -12.61 -20.54
CA ASN A 18 5.69 -11.57 -19.55
C ASN A 18 4.86 -10.31 -19.80
N LEU A 19 4.75 -9.89 -21.07
CA LEU A 19 3.92 -8.73 -21.45
C LEU A 19 2.44 -9.00 -21.13
N ARG A 20 1.92 -10.18 -21.49
CA ARG A 20 0.55 -10.61 -21.16
C ARG A 20 0.32 -10.64 -19.66
N ARG A 21 1.28 -11.15 -18.88
CA ARG A 21 1.20 -11.17 -17.40
C ARG A 21 1.13 -9.76 -16.82
N ILE A 22 1.95 -8.82 -17.29
CA ILE A 22 1.94 -7.42 -16.84
C ILE A 22 0.61 -6.75 -17.19
N ALA A 23 0.12 -6.94 -18.42
CA ALA A 23 -1.18 -6.42 -18.87
C ALA A 23 -2.34 -6.95 -18.01
N ALA A 24 -2.38 -8.27 -17.78
CA ALA A 24 -3.39 -8.91 -16.94
C ALA A 24 -3.38 -8.39 -15.50
N LEU A 25 -2.20 -8.21 -14.90
CA LEU A 25 -2.07 -7.62 -13.56
C LEU A 25 -2.64 -6.21 -13.50
N LYS A 26 -2.32 -5.35 -14.47
CA LYS A 26 -2.83 -3.97 -14.54
C LYS A 26 -4.35 -3.93 -14.64
N ILE A 27 -4.94 -4.80 -15.46
CA ILE A 27 -6.40 -4.94 -15.60
C ILE A 27 -7.02 -5.40 -14.28
N LYS A 28 -6.45 -6.44 -13.64
CA LYS A 28 -6.93 -6.98 -12.37
C LYS A 28 -7.01 -5.91 -11.28
N PHE A 29 -5.94 -5.13 -11.10
CA PHE A 29 -5.94 -4.06 -10.10
C PHE A 29 -6.91 -2.94 -10.46
N ARG A 30 -7.00 -2.54 -11.74
CA ARG A 30 -7.96 -1.51 -12.18
C ARG A 30 -9.40 -1.94 -11.90
N LEU A 31 -9.73 -3.20 -12.19
CA LEU A 31 -11.04 -3.77 -11.93
C LEU A 31 -11.32 -3.85 -10.42
N SER A 32 -10.32 -4.27 -9.63
CA SER A 32 -10.41 -4.30 -8.18
C SER A 32 -10.78 -2.92 -7.60
N VAL A 33 -10.12 -1.84 -8.05
CA VAL A 33 -10.45 -0.46 -7.62
C VAL A 33 -11.88 -0.10 -7.99
N LYS A 34 -12.32 -0.39 -9.22
CA LYS A 34 -13.69 -0.08 -9.67
C LYS A 34 -14.75 -0.76 -8.81
N ILE A 35 -14.59 -2.07 -8.56
CA ILE A 35 -15.55 -2.86 -7.77
C ILE A 35 -15.62 -2.31 -6.34
N HIS A 36 -14.47 -2.05 -5.71
CA HIS A 36 -14.45 -1.54 -4.33
C HIS A 36 -14.97 -0.10 -4.23
N LEU A 37 -14.74 0.75 -5.24
CA LEU A 37 -15.30 2.10 -5.27
C LEU A 37 -16.83 2.07 -5.37
N ILE A 38 -17.38 1.23 -6.25
CA ILE A 38 -18.83 1.05 -6.40
C ILE A 38 -19.41 0.51 -5.08
N ALA A 39 -18.85 -0.58 -4.55
CA ALA A 39 -19.29 -1.16 -3.29
C ALA A 39 -19.23 -0.16 -2.13
N TYR A 40 -18.18 0.66 -2.08
CA TYR A 40 -18.04 1.72 -1.09
C TYR A 40 -19.17 2.75 -1.20
N ILE A 41 -19.41 3.32 -2.38
CA ILE A 41 -20.45 4.35 -2.57
C ILE A 41 -21.83 3.80 -2.19
N PHE A 42 -22.22 2.65 -2.76
CA PHE A 42 -23.54 2.07 -2.49
C PHE A 42 -23.69 1.62 -1.03
N GLY A 43 -22.65 1.01 -0.46
CA GLY A 43 -22.64 0.61 0.93
C GLY A 43 -22.78 1.80 1.88
N ILE A 44 -22.07 2.91 1.62
CA ILE A 44 -22.19 4.11 2.45
C ILE A 44 -23.56 4.76 2.34
N VAL A 45 -24.12 4.90 1.13
CA VAL A 45 -25.47 5.45 0.96
C VAL A 45 -26.51 4.63 1.72
N LEU A 46 -26.43 3.30 1.63
CA LEU A 46 -27.30 2.41 2.38
C LEU A 46 -27.15 2.60 3.89
N LEU A 47 -25.93 2.63 4.42
CA LEU A 47 -25.68 2.74 5.86
C LEU A 47 -26.08 4.11 6.43
N ILE A 48 -25.86 5.20 5.67
CA ILE A 48 -26.38 6.53 6.03
C ILE A 48 -27.91 6.47 6.13
N SER A 49 -28.57 5.87 5.14
CA SER A 49 -30.03 5.78 5.09
C SER A 49 -30.58 5.00 6.29
N ILE A 50 -30.00 3.84 6.59
CA ILE A 50 -30.36 3.04 7.78
C ILE A 50 -30.13 3.85 9.05
N ASN A 51 -28.98 4.51 9.19
CA ASN A 51 -28.68 5.25 10.40
C ASN A 51 -29.68 6.39 10.65
N VAL A 52 -29.99 7.20 9.63
CA VAL A 52 -30.93 8.32 9.76
C VAL A 52 -32.35 7.82 10.07
N LEU A 53 -32.78 6.70 9.49
CA LEU A 53 -34.11 6.16 9.71
C LEU A 53 -34.30 5.53 11.09
N PHE A 54 -33.30 4.82 11.62
CA PHE A 54 -33.47 4.01 12.83
C PHE A 54 -32.77 4.57 14.07
N SER A 55 -31.77 5.44 13.90
CA SER A 55 -30.92 5.92 15.01
C SER A 55 -30.35 7.32 14.76
N PRO A 56 -31.19 8.33 14.45
CA PRO A 56 -30.73 9.64 14.00
C PRO A 56 -29.91 10.44 15.03
N LEU A 57 -30.02 10.09 16.31
CA LEU A 57 -29.27 10.73 17.40
C LEU A 57 -27.82 10.24 17.51
N ILE A 58 -27.51 9.07 16.92
CA ILE A 58 -26.18 8.45 16.99
C ILE A 58 -25.74 8.16 15.56
N LEU A 59 -24.88 9.02 15.00
CA LEU A 59 -24.35 8.93 13.64
C LEU A 59 -23.27 7.83 13.50
N TRP A 60 -23.61 6.57 13.80
CA TRP A 60 -22.69 5.45 13.67
C TRP A 60 -22.23 5.19 12.23
N PHE A 61 -22.89 5.72 11.19
CA PHE A 61 -22.46 5.59 9.80
C PHE A 61 -21.05 6.18 9.55
N ILE A 62 -20.55 7.06 10.43
CA ILE A 62 -19.18 7.60 10.30
C ILE A 62 -18.12 6.50 10.39
N TYR A 63 -18.35 5.45 11.19
CA TYR A 63 -17.39 4.36 11.38
C TYR A 63 -17.13 3.60 10.06
N PRO A 64 -18.15 3.10 9.33
CA PRO A 64 -17.95 2.47 8.04
C PRO A 64 -17.47 3.45 6.96
N ILE A 65 -17.87 4.73 6.96
CA ILE A 65 -17.32 5.73 6.02
C ILE A 65 -15.80 5.76 6.10
N PHE A 66 -15.27 6.09 7.28
CA PHE A 66 -13.82 6.26 7.42
C PHE A 66 -13.09 4.91 7.51
N GLY A 67 -13.73 3.87 8.05
CA GLY A 67 -13.18 2.52 8.14
C GLY A 67 -12.99 1.87 6.77
N TRP A 68 -14.02 1.90 5.92
CA TRP A 68 -13.95 1.30 4.59
C TRP A 68 -13.16 2.16 3.61
N LEU A 69 -13.05 3.47 3.84
CA LEU A 69 -12.17 4.36 3.07
C LEU A 69 -10.72 3.87 3.11
N ILE A 70 -10.25 3.34 4.25
CA ILE A 70 -8.92 2.73 4.36
C ILE A 70 -8.75 1.63 3.30
N GLY A 71 -9.70 0.69 3.23
CA GLY A 71 -9.68 -0.39 2.24
C GLY A 71 -9.66 0.12 0.80
N LEU A 72 -10.52 1.09 0.48
CA LEU A 72 -10.56 1.71 -0.84
C LEU A 72 -9.20 2.34 -1.23
N MET A 73 -8.57 3.07 -0.29
CA MET A 73 -7.28 3.70 -0.51
C MET A 73 -6.15 2.67 -0.65
N MET A 74 -6.24 1.52 0.02
CA MET A 74 -5.31 0.40 -0.17
C MET A 74 -5.43 -0.22 -1.57
N HIS A 75 -6.66 -0.45 -2.06
CA HIS A 75 -6.87 -0.92 -3.44
C HIS A 75 -6.35 0.07 -4.48
N LEU A 76 -6.61 1.36 -4.29
CA LEU A 76 -6.12 2.42 -5.17
C LEU A 76 -4.58 2.48 -5.17
N THR A 77 -3.97 2.42 -3.99
CA THR A 77 -2.52 2.39 -3.84
C THR A 77 -1.91 1.19 -4.54
N ALA A 78 -2.50 0.00 -4.37
CA ALA A 78 -2.08 -1.20 -5.09
C ALA A 78 -2.12 -0.99 -6.60
N TYR A 79 -3.23 -0.47 -7.14
CA TYR A 79 -3.29 -0.17 -8.56
C TYR A 79 -2.17 0.77 -9.02
N ILE A 80 -1.92 1.88 -8.29
CA ILE A 80 -0.90 2.87 -8.66
C ILE A 80 0.51 2.27 -8.62
N VAL A 81 0.89 1.59 -7.53
CA VAL A 81 2.26 1.08 -7.36
C VAL A 81 2.59 -0.04 -8.35
N TYR A 82 1.61 -0.88 -8.69
CA TYR A 82 1.80 -1.93 -9.70
C TYR A 82 1.73 -1.36 -11.12
N ALA A 83 0.81 -0.43 -11.41
CA ALA A 83 0.71 0.18 -12.74
C ALA A 83 1.93 1.04 -13.11
N LYS A 84 2.57 1.67 -12.13
CA LYS A 84 3.82 2.43 -12.30
C LYS A 84 5.08 1.56 -12.22
N GLY A 85 4.94 0.24 -12.05
CA GLY A 85 6.10 -0.67 -11.96
C GLY A 85 7.05 -0.32 -10.81
N VAL A 86 6.53 0.19 -9.68
CA VAL A 86 7.39 0.66 -8.57
C VAL A 86 8.26 -0.50 -8.08
N TYR A 87 9.57 -0.38 -8.18
CA TYR A 87 10.53 -1.35 -7.65
C TYR A 87 11.48 -0.60 -6.70
N PRO A 88 12.00 -1.25 -5.64
CA PRO A 88 11.78 -2.64 -5.18
C PRO A 88 10.51 -2.83 -4.35
N ILE A 89 10.20 -4.09 -3.96
CA ILE A 89 9.08 -4.43 -3.05
C ILE A 89 9.14 -3.64 -1.75
N ALA A 90 10.34 -3.41 -1.21
CA ALA A 90 10.54 -2.58 -0.01
C ALA A 90 10.00 -1.15 -0.17
N LYS A 91 10.15 -0.54 -1.37
CA LYS A 91 9.59 0.79 -1.65
C LYS A 91 8.06 0.75 -1.64
N ARG A 92 7.45 -0.32 -2.16
CA ARG A 92 5.99 -0.52 -2.09
C ARG A 92 5.53 -0.64 -0.64
N ALA A 93 6.23 -1.42 0.17
CA ALA A 93 5.89 -1.60 1.58
C ALA A 93 5.89 -0.27 2.35
N VAL A 94 6.88 0.60 2.11
CA VAL A 94 6.90 1.95 2.67
C VAL A 94 5.67 2.76 2.22
N ILE A 95 5.34 2.74 0.92
CA ILE A 95 4.17 3.47 0.40
C ILE A 95 2.87 2.97 1.07
N PHE A 96 2.69 1.66 1.18
CA PHE A 96 1.52 1.08 1.85
C PHE A 96 1.46 1.45 3.34
N ASN A 97 2.59 1.42 4.06
CA ASN A 97 2.63 1.83 5.46
C ASN A 97 2.29 3.32 5.64
N ILE A 98 2.75 4.20 4.75
CA ILE A 98 2.39 5.62 4.77
C ILE A 98 0.88 5.80 4.57
N VAL A 99 0.30 5.15 3.56
CA VAL A 99 -1.14 5.25 3.27
C VAL A 99 -1.97 4.70 4.44
N ALA A 100 -1.62 3.52 4.95
CA ALA A 100 -2.30 2.94 6.11
C ALA A 100 -2.19 3.87 7.34
N TYR A 101 -1.01 4.41 7.62
CA TYR A 101 -0.81 5.36 8.71
C TYR A 101 -1.70 6.59 8.59
N ILE A 102 -1.79 7.21 7.42
CA ILE A 102 -2.62 8.41 7.19
C ILE A 102 -4.11 8.09 7.42
N PHE A 103 -4.65 7.08 6.74
CA PHE A 103 -6.09 6.83 6.75
C PHE A 103 -6.58 6.17 8.05
N VAL A 104 -5.76 5.35 8.70
CA VAL A 104 -6.11 4.83 10.03
C VAL A 104 -6.09 5.94 11.06
N ASN A 105 -5.07 6.80 11.09
CA ASN A 105 -5.07 7.91 12.04
C ASN A 105 -6.18 8.94 11.78
N LEU A 106 -6.58 9.15 10.52
CA LEU A 106 -7.78 9.92 10.19
C LEU A 106 -9.03 9.29 10.81
N LEU A 107 -9.22 7.98 10.67
CA LEU A 107 -10.33 7.26 11.32
C LEU A 107 -10.29 7.44 12.84
N LEU A 108 -9.14 7.21 13.48
CA LEU A 108 -9.00 7.32 14.94
C LEU A 108 -9.28 8.75 15.43
N PHE A 109 -8.81 9.76 14.69
CA PHE A 109 -9.13 11.16 14.94
C PHE A 109 -10.64 11.43 14.87
N VAL A 110 -11.32 10.92 13.83
CA VAL A 110 -12.78 11.06 13.68
C VAL A 110 -13.51 10.37 14.82
N ILE A 111 -13.13 9.13 15.18
CA ILE A 111 -13.72 8.39 16.31
C ILE A 111 -13.53 9.17 17.60
N ASN A 112 -12.31 9.64 17.89
CA ASN A 112 -12.03 10.37 19.12
C ASN A 112 -12.83 11.68 19.17
N SER A 113 -12.87 12.43 18.08
CA SER A 113 -13.61 13.70 18.03
C SER A 113 -15.12 13.49 18.18
N TYR A 114 -15.66 12.47 17.53
CA TYR A 114 -17.09 12.14 17.62
C TYR A 114 -17.48 11.64 19.02
N THR A 115 -16.68 10.76 19.62
CA THR A 115 -16.96 10.23 20.96
C THR A 115 -16.79 11.29 22.04
N ASP A 116 -15.78 12.17 21.93
CA ASP A 116 -15.62 13.31 22.84
C ASP A 116 -16.79 14.30 22.71
N ALA A 117 -17.27 14.56 21.50
CA ALA A 117 -18.45 15.41 21.28
C ALA A 117 -19.72 14.79 21.88
N LEU A 118 -19.89 13.47 21.74
CA LEU A 118 -21.04 12.75 22.30
C LEU A 118 -21.03 12.72 23.84
N LEU A 119 -19.85 12.74 24.46
CA LEU A 119 -19.66 12.65 25.91
C LEU A 119 -19.33 14.00 26.57
N ILE A 120 -19.59 15.11 25.87
CA ILE A 120 -19.29 16.45 26.37
C ILE A 120 -20.02 16.71 27.69
N GLY A 121 -19.29 17.15 28.71
CA GLY A 121 -19.83 17.37 30.07
C GLY A 121 -19.94 16.13 30.96
N ILE A 122 -19.75 14.91 30.41
CA ILE A 122 -19.75 13.65 31.17
C ILE A 122 -18.32 13.20 31.47
N LYS A 123 -17.40 13.39 30.52
CA LYS A 123 -16.00 12.97 30.62
C LYS A 123 -15.06 14.11 30.21
N PRO A 124 -13.88 14.27 30.86
CA PRO A 124 -12.85 15.17 30.37
C PRO A 124 -12.41 14.78 28.96
N ARG A 125 -12.16 15.79 28.12
CA ARG A 125 -11.66 15.60 26.75
C ARG A 125 -10.33 14.85 26.77
N TYR A 126 -10.22 13.77 26.01
CA TYR A 126 -9.03 12.94 26.01
C TYR A 126 -8.64 12.57 24.59
N LEU A 127 -7.55 13.17 24.10
CA LEU A 127 -7.04 13.04 22.73
C LEU A 127 -6.26 11.73 22.54
N TRP A 128 -6.89 10.59 22.83
CA TRP A 128 -6.24 9.28 22.77
C TRP A 128 -5.74 8.92 21.37
N PHE A 129 -6.27 9.51 20.29
CA PHE A 129 -5.76 9.27 18.94
C PHE A 129 -4.29 9.71 18.76
N LEU A 130 -3.76 10.58 19.64
CA LEU A 130 -2.37 11.03 19.57
C LEU A 130 -1.36 9.92 19.91
N TYR A 131 -1.74 8.93 20.73
CA TYR A 131 -0.86 7.80 21.03
C TYR A 131 -0.52 6.97 19.78
N PRO A 132 -1.48 6.47 18.99
CA PRO A 132 -1.17 5.77 17.74
C PRO A 132 -0.48 6.68 16.72
N VAL A 133 -0.86 7.96 16.61
CA VAL A 133 -0.13 8.92 15.75
C VAL A 133 1.35 8.94 16.12
N PHE A 134 1.67 9.12 17.40
CA PHE A 134 3.05 9.22 17.86
C PHE A 134 3.81 7.89 17.69
N PHE A 135 3.32 6.80 18.30
CA PHE A 135 4.06 5.54 18.34
C PHE A 135 4.13 4.85 16.97
N TRP A 136 3.05 4.87 16.18
CA TRP A 136 3.10 4.33 14.83
C TRP A 136 3.86 5.26 13.88
N GLY A 137 3.89 6.57 14.14
CA GLY A 137 4.74 7.52 13.43
C GLY A 137 6.22 7.19 13.59
N VAL A 138 6.64 6.87 14.82
CA VAL A 138 8.01 6.37 15.09
C VAL A 138 8.28 5.08 14.32
N ALA A 139 7.36 4.11 14.35
CA ALA A 139 7.52 2.86 13.59
C ALA A 139 7.62 3.11 12.07
N LEU A 140 6.84 4.04 11.53
CA LEU A 140 6.87 4.43 10.12
C LEU A 140 8.23 5.04 9.72
N ILE A 141 8.77 5.92 10.57
CA ILE A 141 10.10 6.51 10.38
C ILE A 141 11.16 5.41 10.36
N ILE A 142 11.09 4.44 11.27
CA ILE A 142 12.01 3.30 11.29
C ILE A 142 11.93 2.51 9.98
N HIS A 143 10.72 2.17 9.51
CA HIS A 143 10.54 1.49 8.22
C HIS A 143 11.17 2.24 7.05
N TYR A 144 11.03 3.57 7.03
CA TYR A 144 11.63 4.42 6.00
C TYR A 144 13.17 4.45 6.10
N ILE A 145 13.72 4.60 7.31
CA ILE A 145 15.17 4.57 7.55
C ILE A 145 15.78 3.23 7.13
N VAL A 146 15.12 2.11 7.47
CA VAL A 146 15.55 0.77 7.04
C VAL A 146 15.56 0.68 5.51
N TYR A 147 14.51 1.15 4.85
CA TYR A 147 14.46 1.21 3.38
C TYR A 147 15.65 1.98 2.80
N LEU A 148 15.94 3.17 3.33
CA LEU A 148 17.10 3.96 2.89
C LEU A 148 18.42 3.22 3.15
N GLY A 149 18.57 2.59 4.31
CA GLY A 149 19.79 1.85 4.66
C GLY A 149 20.14 0.74 3.66
N PHE A 150 19.14 0.03 3.15
CA PHE A 150 19.35 -1.09 2.22
C PHE A 150 19.36 -0.69 0.75
N TYR A 151 18.53 0.27 0.35
CA TYR A 151 18.24 0.57 -1.05
C TYR A 151 18.73 1.94 -1.53
N ASN A 152 19.27 2.78 -0.65
CA ASN A 152 19.88 4.03 -1.09
C ASN A 152 21.15 3.73 -1.89
N LYS A 153 21.24 4.26 -3.10
CA LYS A 153 22.36 4.02 -4.00
C LYS A 153 23.50 4.97 -3.66
N LYS A 154 24.68 4.43 -3.35
CA LYS A 154 25.90 5.24 -3.17
C LYS A 154 26.74 5.18 -4.45
N LEU A 155 27.40 6.30 -4.77
CA LEU A 155 28.42 6.36 -5.83
C LEU A 155 29.66 5.58 -5.36
N TYR A 156 30.20 4.71 -6.20
CA TYR A 156 31.42 3.93 -5.95
C TYR A 156 32.54 4.30 -6.94
N GLU A 157 33.76 3.79 -6.70
CA GLU A 157 35.00 4.12 -7.44
C GLU A 157 34.90 3.90 -8.96
N GLU A 158 34.07 2.96 -9.42
CA GLU A 158 33.78 2.73 -10.85
C GLU A 158 32.69 3.66 -11.44
N GLY A 159 32.20 4.64 -10.67
CA GLY A 159 31.14 5.56 -11.10
C GLY A 159 29.72 4.98 -11.04
N GLU A 160 29.57 3.68 -10.80
CA GLU A 160 28.26 3.04 -10.70
C GLU A 160 27.55 3.29 -9.36
N ARG A 161 26.25 3.57 -9.43
CA ARG A 161 25.39 3.76 -8.26
C ARG A 161 24.77 2.42 -7.83
N GLN A 162 25.34 1.79 -6.81
CA GLN A 162 24.85 0.51 -6.28
C GLN A 162 24.35 0.62 -4.83
N SER A 163 23.24 -0.07 -4.53
CA SER A 163 22.70 -0.16 -3.16
C SER A 163 23.38 -1.28 -2.35
N ARG A 164 23.15 -1.32 -1.02
CA ARG A 164 23.66 -2.43 -0.19
C ARG A 164 23.07 -3.78 -0.61
N MET A 165 21.81 -3.78 -1.00
CA MET A 165 21.11 -4.97 -1.47
C MET A 165 21.68 -5.47 -2.80
N ASP A 166 21.93 -4.58 -3.77
CA ASP A 166 22.47 -4.97 -5.09
C ASP A 166 23.81 -5.72 -4.93
N ARG A 167 24.68 -5.22 -4.03
CA ARG A 167 25.96 -5.89 -3.73
C ARG A 167 25.79 -7.24 -3.05
N ALA A 168 24.80 -7.38 -2.17
CA ALA A 168 24.53 -8.67 -1.52
C ALA A 168 24.02 -9.70 -2.53
N ILE A 169 23.17 -9.28 -3.48
CA ILE A 169 22.70 -10.12 -4.58
C ILE A 169 23.87 -10.56 -5.45
N GLU A 170 24.74 -9.64 -5.89
CA GLU A 170 25.88 -9.99 -6.75
C GLU A 170 26.83 -10.99 -6.07
N LYS A 171 27.13 -10.76 -4.78
CA LYS A 171 27.92 -11.71 -3.99
C LYS A 171 27.30 -13.10 -3.92
N GLU A 172 25.98 -13.18 -3.77
CA GLU A 172 25.28 -14.46 -3.69
C GLU A 172 25.21 -15.15 -5.07
N MET A 173 24.99 -14.40 -6.15
CA MET A 173 25.06 -14.93 -7.52
C MET A 173 26.43 -15.51 -7.84
N HIS A 174 27.51 -14.82 -7.46
CA HIS A 174 28.86 -15.32 -7.66
C HIS A 174 29.11 -16.65 -6.93
N LYS A 175 28.60 -16.81 -5.69
CA LYS A 175 28.68 -18.08 -4.96
C LYS A 175 27.89 -19.20 -5.66
N MET A 176 26.70 -18.89 -6.17
CA MET A 176 25.88 -19.87 -6.88
C MET A 176 26.57 -20.35 -8.16
N ARG A 177 27.12 -19.43 -8.97
CA ARG A 177 27.88 -19.76 -10.19
C ARG A 177 29.08 -20.65 -9.89
N LYS A 178 29.83 -20.38 -8.82
CA LYS A 178 30.96 -21.21 -8.41
C LYS A 178 30.56 -22.61 -7.94
N LYS A 179 29.36 -22.79 -7.39
CA LYS A 179 28.84 -24.11 -7.00
C LYS A 179 28.28 -24.92 -8.16
N SER A 180 27.89 -24.27 -9.25
CA SER A 180 27.31 -24.90 -10.44
C SER A 180 28.35 -25.22 -11.53
N ALA A 181 29.60 -24.81 -11.34
CA ALA A 181 30.75 -25.13 -12.19
C ALA A 181 31.61 -26.21 -11.52
#